data_AF-A0A9E6X3G1-F1
#
_entry.id   AF-A0A9E6X3G1-F1
#
_cell.length_a   1.000
_cell.length_b   1.000
_cell.length_c   1.000
_cell.angle_alpha   90.00
_cell.angle_beta   90.00
_cell.angle_gamma   90.00
#
_symmetry.space_group_name_H-M   'P 1'
#
loop_
_entity.id
_entity.type
_entity.pdbx_description
1 polymer ?
#
loop_
_entity_poly.entity_id
_entity_poly.type
_entity_poly.pdbx_seq_one_letter_code
_entity_poly.pdbx_strand_id
1 'polypeptide(L)'
;MRSFLSVNEAADELRVQPRTVRDYIRSGRLAATRIGKQYRIRVEDLRLLTGAPASAPTTVAGDGAATTATVILDIDAHDSSIAERLTTLVTAQGFVSGVDAHLSRAAGSRTLRVILSGSAGSVLEAASTIHRAVEAIHA
;
A
#
# COMPACT_ATOMS: atom_id res chain seq x y z
N MET A 1 24.11 -12.41 -4.23
CA MET A 1 24.63 -11.19 -4.90
C MET A 1 23.72 -10.04 -4.51
N ARG A 2 24.23 -8.99 -3.86
CA ARG A 2 23.39 -7.85 -3.45
C ARG A 2 23.25 -6.88 -4.62
N SER A 3 22.17 -7.03 -5.38
CA SER A 3 21.78 -6.11 -6.43
C SER A 3 21.07 -4.91 -5.80
N PHE A 4 21.52 -3.69 -6.12
CA PHE A 4 20.88 -2.45 -5.69
C PHE A 4 20.08 -1.87 -6.85
N LEU A 5 18.83 -1.52 -6.58
CA LEU A 5 17.92 -0.84 -7.50
C LEU A 5 17.93 0.66 -7.25
N SER A 6 17.78 1.42 -8.32
CA SER A 6 17.40 2.83 -8.25
C SER A 6 15.91 2.98 -7.92
N VAL A 7 15.52 4.20 -7.58
CA VAL A 7 14.10 4.54 -7.35
C VAL A 7 13.23 4.23 -8.57
N ASN A 8 13.74 4.45 -9.78
CA ASN A 8 12.97 4.21 -11.00
C ASN A 8 12.80 2.71 -11.26
N GLU A 9 13.87 1.92 -11.12
CA GLU A 9 13.80 0.46 -11.28
C GLU A 9 12.88 -0.17 -10.23
N ALA A 10 12.95 0.29 -8.98
CA ALA A 10 12.02 -0.14 -7.93
C ALA A 10 10.57 0.26 -8.24
N ALA A 11 10.36 1.42 -8.85
CA ALA A 11 9.03 1.88 -9.27
C ALA A 11 8.47 1.01 -10.40
N ASP A 12 9.31 0.64 -11.36
CA ASP A 12 8.95 -0.25 -12.47
C ASP A 12 8.60 -1.65 -11.96
N GLU A 13 9.39 -2.19 -11.01
CA GLU A 13 9.14 -3.51 -10.40
C GLU A 13 7.83 -3.53 -9.59
N LEU A 14 7.54 -2.46 -8.86
CA LEU A 14 6.29 -2.30 -8.12
C LEU A 14 5.11 -1.85 -8.98
N ARG A 15 5.35 -1.46 -10.25
CA ARG A 15 4.38 -0.80 -11.14
C ARG A 15 3.71 0.42 -10.50
N VAL A 16 4.49 1.24 -9.78
CA VAL A 16 4.07 2.50 -9.17
C VAL A 16 4.86 3.67 -9.74
N GLN A 17 4.48 4.91 -9.40
CA GLN A 17 5.25 6.08 -9.82
C GLN A 17 6.52 6.26 -8.95
N PRO A 18 7.65 6.74 -9.52
CA PRO A 18 8.86 7.02 -8.73
C PRO A 18 8.68 8.01 -7.57
N ARG A 19 7.63 8.82 -7.60
CA ARG A 19 7.26 9.70 -6.49
C ARG A 19 6.86 8.87 -5.26
N THR A 20 5.98 7.90 -5.44
CA THR A 20 5.49 7.01 -4.38
C THR A 20 6.63 6.25 -3.71
N VAL A 21 7.60 5.77 -4.50
CA VAL A 21 8.79 5.11 -3.95
C VAL A 21 9.62 6.07 -3.08
N ARG A 22 9.76 7.34 -3.48
CA ARG A 22 10.45 8.36 -2.65
C ARG A 22 9.67 8.65 -1.36
N ASP A 23 8.34 8.65 -1.42
CA ASP A 23 7.49 8.85 -0.25
C ASP A 23 7.62 7.64 0.72
N TYR A 24 7.75 6.41 0.21
CA TYR A 24 8.06 5.23 1.03
C TYR A 24 9.43 5.33 1.72
N ILE A 25 10.44 5.81 1.01
CA ILE A 25 11.77 6.02 1.60
C ILE A 25 11.70 7.12 2.67
N ARG A 26 11.02 8.23 2.39
CA ARG A 26 10.94 9.38 3.29
C ARG A 26 10.13 9.08 4.55
N SER A 27 9.10 8.25 4.44
CA SER A 27 8.28 7.78 5.56
C SER A 27 8.90 6.61 6.33
N GLY A 28 10.03 6.07 5.86
CA GLY A 28 10.72 4.94 6.50
C GLY A 28 10.13 3.57 6.18
N ARG A 29 9.12 3.48 5.30
CA ARG A 29 8.49 2.22 4.89
C ARG A 29 9.35 1.37 3.95
N LEU A 30 10.26 2.01 3.21
CA LEU A 30 11.21 1.32 2.33
C LEU A 30 12.63 1.71 2.72
N ALA A 31 13.41 0.72 3.16
CA ALA A 31 14.82 0.92 3.46
C ALA A 31 15.57 1.27 2.17
N ALA A 32 16.28 2.40 2.19
CA ALA A 32 17.13 2.83 1.10
C ALA A 32 18.38 3.52 1.63
N THR A 33 19.51 3.29 0.97
CA THR A 33 20.77 3.96 1.26
C THR A 33 20.99 5.08 0.25
N ARG A 34 21.44 6.26 0.69
CA ARG A 34 21.89 7.31 -0.23
C ARG A 34 23.32 7.04 -0.68
N ILE A 35 23.52 6.95 -1.99
CA ILE A 35 24.85 6.88 -2.62
C ILE A 35 24.96 8.09 -3.54
N GLY A 36 25.75 9.08 -3.11
CA GLY A 36 25.81 10.39 -3.76
C GLY A 36 24.46 11.09 -3.75
N LYS A 37 23.94 11.45 -4.94
CA LYS A 37 22.64 12.13 -5.12
C LYS A 37 21.46 11.17 -5.31
N GLN A 38 21.68 9.86 -5.29
CA GLN A 38 20.66 8.87 -5.62
C GLN A 38 20.37 7.96 -4.43
N TYR A 39 19.11 7.54 -4.32
CA TYR A 39 18.75 6.43 -3.43
C TYR A 39 19.05 5.10 -4.12
N ARG A 40 19.55 4.16 -3.32
CA ARG A 40 19.78 2.77 -3.68
C ARG A 40 19.00 1.89 -2.72
N ILE A 41 18.10 1.11 -3.29
CA ILE A 41 17.18 0.22 -2.60
C ILE A 41 17.71 -1.19 -2.82
N ARG A 42 17.79 -2.03 -1.78
CA ARG A 42 18.15 -3.43 -2.03
C ARG A 42 16.92 -4.18 -2.53
N VAL A 43 17.13 -5.13 -3.43
CA VAL A 43 16.03 -6.00 -3.91
C VAL A 43 15.33 -6.70 -2.74
N GLU A 44 16.07 -7.07 -1.69
CA GLU A 44 15.50 -7.66 -0.46
C GLU A 44 14.52 -6.71 0.25
N ASP A 45 14.87 -5.44 0.41
CA ASP A 45 14.03 -4.43 1.05
C ASP A 45 12.76 -4.14 0.23
N LEU A 46 12.88 -4.14 -1.10
CA LEU A 46 11.73 -3.99 -2.01
C LEU A 46 10.77 -5.18 -1.94
N ARG A 47 11.31 -6.39 -1.80
CA ARG A 47 10.54 -7.63 -1.62
C ARG A 47 9.84 -7.69 -0.26
N LEU A 48 10.50 -7.20 0.79
CA LEU A 48 9.89 -7.07 2.12
C LEU A 48 8.69 -6.11 2.08
N LEU A 49 8.78 -5.00 1.33
CA LEU A 49 7.67 -4.08 1.13
C LEU A 49 6.47 -4.73 0.42
N THR A 50 6.72 -5.67 -0.49
CA THR A 50 5.68 -6.39 -1.26
C THR A 50 5.19 -7.67 -0.59
N GLY A 51 5.71 -8.01 0.60
CA GLY A 51 5.30 -9.22 1.34
C GLY A 51 5.84 -10.52 0.75
N ALA A 52 6.81 -10.48 -0.17
CA ALA A 52 7.50 -11.72 -0.57
C ALA A 52 8.38 -12.18 0.61
N PRO A 53 8.27 -13.44 1.06
CA PRO A 53 8.88 -13.89 2.30
C PRO A 53 10.41 -13.95 2.13
N ALA A 54 11.09 -12.89 2.52
CA ALA A 54 12.51 -12.94 2.84
C ALA A 54 12.61 -13.10 4.35
N SER A 55 12.91 -14.33 4.78
CA SER A 55 13.17 -14.70 6.16
C SER A 55 14.09 -13.70 6.87
N ALA A 56 13.61 -13.09 7.97
CA ALA A 56 14.25 -13.19 9.28
C ALA A 56 13.43 -12.46 10.38
N PRO A 57 13.51 -12.92 11.65
CA PRO A 57 12.63 -12.52 12.74
C PRO A 57 13.18 -11.32 13.54
N THR A 58 12.30 -10.53 14.18
CA THR A 58 12.44 -10.01 15.55
C THR A 58 11.13 -9.31 15.97
N THR A 59 10.28 -10.09 16.64
CA THR A 59 9.54 -9.83 17.89
C THR A 59 9.09 -8.41 18.27
N VAL A 60 7.77 -8.21 18.34
CA VAL A 60 7.11 -7.69 19.55
C VAL A 60 6.03 -8.70 19.98
N ALA A 61 6.01 -8.98 21.27
CA ALA A 61 5.20 -10.02 21.88
C ALA A 61 3.69 -9.71 21.81
N GLY A 62 2.94 -10.71 21.36
CA GLY A 62 1.50 -10.86 21.48
C GLY A 62 1.17 -12.27 21.01
N ASP A 63 0.63 -13.10 21.91
CA ASP A 63 0.17 -14.45 21.60
C ASP A 63 -0.79 -14.44 20.40
N GLY A 64 -0.53 -15.32 19.44
CA GLY A 64 -1.32 -15.47 18.21
C GLY A 64 -0.50 -15.13 16.97
N ALA A 65 -0.47 -16.03 15.99
CA ALA A 65 0.22 -15.84 14.72
C ALA A 65 -0.10 -14.45 14.13
N ALA A 66 0.87 -13.53 14.18
CA ALA A 66 0.73 -12.16 13.69
C ALA A 66 0.58 -12.20 12.16
N THR A 67 -0.67 -12.39 11.73
CA THR A 67 -1.03 -12.54 10.33
C THR A 67 -1.18 -11.14 9.77
N THR A 68 -0.36 -10.81 8.79
CA THR A 68 -0.48 -9.57 8.03
C THR A 68 -1.15 -9.87 6.69
N ALA A 69 -1.90 -8.90 6.16
CA ALA A 69 -2.47 -9.01 4.82
C ALA A 69 -2.25 -7.71 4.06
N THR A 70 -2.10 -7.86 2.76
CA THR A 70 -2.15 -6.75 1.81
C THR A 70 -3.27 -7.04 0.83
N VAL A 71 -4.22 -6.12 0.71
CA VAL A 71 -5.36 -6.25 -0.20
C VAL A 71 -5.31 -5.09 -1.19
N ILE A 72 -5.40 -5.42 -2.46
CA ILE A 72 -5.49 -4.45 -3.56
C ILE A 72 -6.88 -4.55 -4.15
N LEU A 73 -7.62 -3.45 -4.11
CA LEU A 73 -8.96 -3.33 -4.68
C LEU A 73 -8.88 -2.39 -5.87
N ASP A 74 -9.24 -2.90 -7.04
CA ASP A 74 -9.45 -2.09 -8.24
C ASP A 74 -10.96 -1.82 -8.36
N ILE A 75 -11.36 -0.59 -8.04
CA ILE A 75 -12.75 -0.14 -8.00
C ILE A 75 -13.04 0.66 -9.27
N ASP A 76 -14.07 0.30 -10.00
CA ASP A 76 -14.49 1.07 -11.17
C ASP A 76 -15.28 2.31 -10.74
N ALA A 77 -14.60 3.46 -10.66
CA ALA A 77 -15.18 4.73 -10.29
C ALA A 77 -15.83 5.38 -11.53
N HIS A 78 -16.92 4.76 -12.00
CA HIS A 78 -17.76 5.28 -13.08
C HIS A 78 -18.30 6.68 -12.77
N ASP A 79 -18.51 6.95 -11.48
CA ASP A 79 -18.99 8.19 -10.90
C ASP A 79 -17.89 8.83 -10.03
N SER A 80 -17.66 10.13 -10.19
CA SER A 80 -16.75 10.94 -9.37
C SER A 80 -17.16 10.94 -7.89
N SER A 81 -18.44 10.72 -7.59
CA SER A 81 -18.98 10.66 -6.23
C SER A 81 -18.37 9.54 -5.39
N ILE A 82 -18.02 8.40 -6.01
CA ILE A 82 -17.38 7.25 -5.35
C ILE A 82 -15.96 7.61 -4.91
N ALA A 83 -15.19 8.25 -5.79
CA ALA A 83 -13.82 8.62 -5.51
C ALA A 83 -13.73 9.70 -4.40
N GLU A 84 -14.62 10.69 -4.44
CA GLU A 84 -14.71 11.71 -3.40
C GLU A 84 -15.14 11.10 -2.06
N ARG A 85 -16.19 10.28 -2.02
CA ARG A 85 -16.64 9.61 -0.79
C ARG A 85 -15.58 8.69 -0.20
N LEU A 86 -14.91 7.88 -1.03
CA LEU A 86 -13.82 7.03 -0.55
C LEU A 86 -12.70 7.88 0.01
N THR A 87 -12.28 8.94 -0.70
CA THR A 87 -11.26 9.87 -0.21
C THR A 87 -11.64 10.52 1.12
N THR A 88 -12.90 10.96 1.26
CA THR A 88 -13.44 11.48 2.52
C THR A 88 -13.43 10.43 3.62
N LEU A 89 -13.82 9.18 3.35
CA LEU A 89 -13.77 8.07 4.31
C LEU A 89 -12.35 7.80 4.80
N VAL A 90 -11.37 7.75 3.88
CA VAL A 90 -9.96 7.53 4.24
C VAL A 90 -9.43 8.67 5.10
N THR A 91 -9.75 9.91 4.73
CA THR A 91 -9.19 11.11 5.36
C THR A 91 -9.87 11.44 6.69
N ALA A 92 -11.18 11.20 6.82
CA ALA A 92 -11.97 11.57 7.99
C ALA A 92 -11.98 10.52 9.10
N GLN A 93 -11.73 9.25 8.78
CA GLN A 93 -11.83 8.17 9.78
C GLN A 93 -10.52 7.44 10.01
N GLY A 94 -9.64 7.31 8.99
CA GLY A 94 -8.57 6.31 9.04
C GLY A 94 -9.18 4.91 9.22
N PHE A 95 -9.32 4.15 8.14
CA PHE A 95 -10.19 2.96 8.05
C PHE A 95 -10.32 2.10 9.32
N VAL A 96 -9.18 1.74 9.93
CA VAL A 96 -9.12 1.01 11.21
C VAL A 96 -7.75 1.31 11.83
N SER A 97 -7.66 1.32 13.16
CA SER A 97 -6.37 1.44 13.84
C SER A 97 -5.44 0.30 13.40
N GLY A 98 -4.25 0.64 12.89
CA GLY A 98 -3.30 -0.35 12.39
C GLY A 98 -3.51 -0.81 10.93
N VAL A 99 -4.38 -0.15 10.16
CA VAL A 99 -4.50 -0.33 8.70
C VAL A 99 -3.99 0.90 7.98
N ASP A 100 -2.92 0.71 7.21
CA ASP A 100 -2.44 1.66 6.23
C ASP A 100 -3.26 1.53 4.95
N ALA A 101 -3.93 2.60 4.54
CA ALA A 101 -4.68 2.65 3.29
C ALA A 101 -4.12 3.70 2.34
N HIS A 102 -3.85 3.29 1.10
CA HIS A 102 -3.41 4.18 0.03
C HIS A 102 -4.39 4.15 -1.13
N LEU A 103 -4.79 5.34 -1.58
CA LEU A 103 -5.64 5.55 -2.73
C LEU A 103 -4.81 6.11 -3.88
N SER A 104 -4.93 5.51 -5.06
CA SER A 104 -4.34 6.03 -6.28
C SER A 104 -5.33 5.96 -7.44
N ARG A 105 -5.46 7.06 -8.18
CA ARG A 105 -6.21 7.12 -9.44
C ARG A 105 -5.28 7.71 -10.51
N ALA A 106 -5.02 6.96 -11.58
CA ALA A 106 -4.28 7.48 -12.71
C ALA A 106 -5.12 8.52 -13.46
N ALA A 107 -4.50 9.58 -13.97
CA ALA A 107 -5.19 10.61 -14.74
C ALA A 107 -5.88 9.99 -15.97
N GLY A 108 -7.19 10.21 -16.11
CA GLY A 108 -8.01 9.59 -17.17
C GLY A 108 -8.46 8.15 -16.91
N SER A 109 -8.01 7.51 -15.81
CA SER A 109 -8.46 6.17 -15.42
C SER A 109 -9.83 6.22 -14.75
N ARG A 110 -10.72 5.33 -15.18
CA ARG A 110 -11.98 5.05 -14.50
C ARG A 110 -11.77 4.21 -13.24
N THR A 111 -10.69 3.44 -13.21
CA THR A 111 -10.33 2.61 -12.06
C THR A 111 -9.60 3.41 -10.99
N LEU A 112 -10.08 3.28 -9.76
CA LEU A 112 -9.47 3.75 -8.53
C LEU A 112 -8.88 2.54 -7.81
N ARG A 113 -7.58 2.59 -7.52
CA ARG A 113 -6.87 1.54 -6.81
C ARG A 113 -6.77 1.88 -5.33
N VAL A 114 -7.26 0.98 -4.49
CA VAL A 114 -7.09 1.03 -3.04
C VAL A 114 -6.12 -0.06 -2.62
N ILE A 115 -5.08 0.30 -1.87
CA ILE A 115 -4.14 -0.65 -1.28
C ILE A 115 -4.31 -0.56 0.23
N LEU A 116 -4.62 -1.68 0.86
CA LEU A 116 -4.77 -1.83 2.31
C LEU A 116 -3.67 -2.75 2.81
N SER A 117 -2.97 -2.36 3.87
CA SER A 117 -1.92 -3.18 4.50
C SER A 117 -1.97 -3.04 6.01
N GLY A 118 -1.75 -4.14 6.73
CA GLY A 118 -1.83 -4.16 8.19
C GLY A 118 -2.08 -5.57 8.72
N SER A 119 -2.67 -5.65 9.92
CA SER A 119 -3.14 -6.94 10.46
C SER A 119 -4.20 -7.54 9.52
N ALA A 120 -4.18 -8.86 9.31
CA ALA A 120 -5.07 -9.51 8.37
C ALA A 120 -6.55 -9.32 8.73
N GLY A 121 -6.89 -9.38 10.02
CA GLY A 121 -8.24 -9.12 10.51
C GLY A 121 -8.71 -7.70 10.15
N SER A 122 -7.92 -6.69 10.50
CA SER A 122 -8.30 -5.30 10.25
C SER A 122 -8.32 -4.96 8.75
N VAL A 123 -7.41 -5.53 7.95
CA VAL A 123 -7.39 -5.33 6.50
C VAL A 123 -8.62 -5.93 5.82
N LEU A 124 -9.03 -7.14 6.21
CA LEU A 124 -10.23 -7.79 5.67
C LEU A 124 -11.51 -7.05 6.10
N GLU A 125 -11.54 -6.55 7.33
CA GLU A 125 -12.64 -5.72 7.83
C GLU A 125 -12.77 -4.42 7.01
N ALA A 126 -11.65 -3.72 6.79
CA ALA A 126 -11.60 -2.52 5.96
C ALA A 126 -12.03 -2.80 4.51
N ALA A 127 -11.55 -3.90 3.92
CA ALA A 127 -11.94 -4.31 2.57
C ALA A 127 -13.46 -4.59 2.47
N SER A 128 -14.03 -5.29 3.45
CA SER A 128 -15.48 -5.57 3.49
C SER A 128 -16.32 -4.29 3.63
N THR A 129 -15.79 -3.30 4.35
CA THR A 129 -16.45 -2.01 4.58
C THR A 129 -16.45 -1.18 3.29
N ILE A 130 -15.32 -1.15 2.59
CA ILE A 130 -15.22 -0.51 1.27
C ILE A 130 -16.17 -1.16 0.28
N HIS A 131 -16.23 -2.49 0.23
CA HIS A 131 -17.12 -3.20 -0.68
C HIS A 131 -18.59 -2.84 -0.45
N ARG A 132 -19.05 -2.86 0.81
CA ARG A 132 -20.41 -2.45 1.19
C ARG A 132 -20.71 -0.98 0.85
N ALA A 133 -19.75 -0.09 1.05
CA ALA A 133 -19.90 1.32 0.70
C ALA A 133 -20.01 1.53 -0.81
N VAL A 134 -19.27 0.76 -1.62
CA VAL A 134 -19.37 0.78 -3.08
C VAL A 134 -20.73 0.24 -3.53
N GLU A 135 -21.19 -0.88 -3.01
CA GLU A 135 -22.52 -1.43 -3.33
C GLU A 135 -23.65 -0.46 -3.01
N ALA A 136 -23.59 0.21 -1.84
CA ALA A 136 -24.60 1.18 -1.43
C ALA A 136 -24.69 2.43 -2.34
N ILE A 137 -23.65 2.72 -3.13
CA ILE A 137 -23.66 3.83 -4.10
C ILE A 137 -24.21 3.37 -5.46
N HIS A 138 -24.14 2.08 -5.76
CA HIS A 138 -24.65 1.50 -7.00
C HIS A 138 -26.10 0.99 -6.91
N ALA A 139 -26.64 0.86 -5.70
CA ALA A 139 -28.05 0.55 -5.44
C ALA A 139 -28.94 1.79 -5.55
#